data_AF-A0A848GF54-F1
#
_entry.id   AF-A0A848GF54-F1
#
_cell.length_a   1.000
_cell.length_b   1.000
_cell.length_c   1.000
_cell.angle_alpha   90.00
_cell.angle_beta   90.00
_cell.angle_gamma   90.00
#
_symmetry.space_group_name_H-M   'P 1'
#
loop_
_entity.id
_entity.type
_entity.pdbx_description
1 polymer ?
#
loop_
_entity_poly.entity_id
_entity_poly.type
_entity_poly.pdbx_seq_one_letter_code
_entity_poly.pdbx_strand_id
1 'polypeptide(L)'
;MKKIMLIMGVAAFLACNENKKQQEKREEVQEGAAKVKEDVKKTANSAGDYLNEQKKQAEDAIRERIKQIDQTSEELKKEGTDKSKEARKKLESLKAEMNKKMKDIQGSSANAWDSTRKAADELMKKSDKEWIDFKQDFKDLFKRDSE
;
A
#
# COMPACT_ATOMS: atom_id res chain seq x y z
N MET A 1 36.56 -43.10 34.74
CA MET A 1 36.77 -42.32 35.98
C MET A 1 36.02 -40.99 35.87
N LYS A 2 35.17 -40.67 36.87
CA LYS A 2 34.61 -39.36 37.30
C LYS A 2 34.03 -38.43 36.21
N LYS A 3 32.71 -38.35 35.93
CA LYS A 3 31.57 -37.78 36.72
C LYS A 3 31.88 -36.49 37.49
N ILE A 4 31.48 -35.34 36.94
CA ILE A 4 31.06 -34.11 37.67
C ILE A 4 29.95 -33.44 36.82
N MET A 5 28.71 -33.89 36.96
CA MET A 5 27.59 -33.07 37.45
C MET A 5 27.97 -31.79 38.20
N LEU A 6 27.45 -30.65 37.74
CA LEU A 6 27.28 -29.45 38.58
C LEU A 6 26.02 -28.71 38.08
N ILE A 7 24.84 -29.16 38.51
CA ILE A 7 24.01 -28.60 39.59
C ILE A 7 23.10 -27.47 39.08
N MET A 8 21.87 -27.87 38.76
CA MET A 8 20.67 -27.08 39.07
C MET A 8 20.67 -26.79 40.56
N GLY A 9 20.75 -25.51 40.92
CA GLY A 9 20.64 -25.05 42.30
C GLY A 9 19.72 -23.84 42.38
N VAL A 10 18.42 -24.10 42.53
CA VAL A 10 17.48 -23.13 43.09
C VAL A 10 17.68 -23.15 44.60
N ALA A 11 18.25 -22.09 45.16
CA ALA A 11 18.13 -21.73 46.58
C ALA A 11 18.38 -20.21 46.66
N ALA A 12 17.34 -19.38 46.71
CA ALA A 12 16.65 -19.05 47.95
C ALA A 12 17.60 -18.51 49.04
N PHE A 13 18.31 -17.40 48.76
CA PHE A 13 18.92 -16.54 49.80
C PHE A 13 18.93 -15.07 49.35
N LEU A 14 17.74 -14.49 49.15
CA LEU A 14 17.55 -13.02 49.07
C LEU A 14 16.51 -12.55 50.09
N ALA A 15 16.56 -13.12 51.29
CA ALA A 15 15.80 -12.66 52.45
C ALA A 15 16.79 -12.32 53.55
N CYS A 16 17.56 -11.25 53.35
CA CYS A 16 18.09 -10.37 54.38
C CYS A 16 18.95 -9.30 53.71
N ASN A 17 18.48 -8.05 53.80
CA ASN A 17 19.23 -6.82 53.50
C ASN A 17 19.33 -6.39 52.02
N GLU A 18 18.28 -5.77 51.46
CA GLU A 18 18.35 -4.75 50.37
C GLU A 18 16.94 -4.33 49.89
N ASN A 19 16.18 -3.60 50.73
CA ASN A 19 14.81 -3.17 50.38
C ASN A 19 14.72 -1.97 49.40
N LYS A 20 15.84 -1.40 48.93
CA LYS A 20 15.83 -0.26 47.97
C LYS A 20 16.23 -0.64 46.53
N LYS A 21 17.26 -1.47 46.35
CA LYS A 21 17.81 -1.84 45.03
C LYS A 21 16.90 -2.73 44.17
N GLN A 22 16.06 -3.56 44.79
CA GLN A 22 15.17 -4.47 44.07
C GLN A 22 13.86 -3.79 43.63
N GLN A 23 13.48 -2.69 44.28
CA GLN A 23 12.32 -1.89 43.93
C GLN A 23 12.65 -0.92 42.78
N GLU A 24 13.81 -0.24 42.85
CA GLU A 24 14.34 0.58 41.74
C GLU A 24 14.52 -0.25 40.46
N LYS A 25 15.08 -1.46 40.54
CA LYS A 25 15.20 -2.34 39.36
C LYS A 25 13.86 -2.83 38.81
N ARG A 26 12.82 -3.01 39.63
CA ARG A 26 11.49 -3.41 39.13
C ARG A 26 10.77 -2.24 38.48
N GLU A 27 10.90 -1.05 39.04
CA GLU A 27 10.35 0.20 38.48
C GLU A 27 11.07 0.57 37.17
N GLU A 28 12.41 0.51 37.11
CA GLU A 28 13.19 0.72 35.87
C GLU A 28 12.86 -0.32 34.78
N VAL A 29 12.65 -1.59 35.16
CA VAL A 29 12.26 -2.64 34.20
C VAL A 29 10.82 -2.46 33.73
N GLN A 30 9.90 -1.99 34.58
CA GLN A 30 8.53 -1.67 34.18
C GLN A 30 8.46 -0.43 33.28
N GLU A 31 9.19 0.63 33.60
CA GLU A 31 9.30 1.82 32.75
C GLU A 31 9.98 1.50 31.42
N GLY A 32 11.05 0.69 31.43
CA GLY A 32 11.71 0.22 30.23
C GLY A 32 10.77 -0.61 29.35
N ALA A 33 10.00 -1.53 29.95
CA ALA A 33 8.99 -2.31 29.22
C ALA A 33 7.85 -1.43 28.67
N ALA A 34 7.42 -0.42 29.42
CA ALA A 34 6.41 0.54 28.98
C ALA A 34 6.89 1.39 27.80
N LYS A 35 8.12 1.91 27.87
CA LYS A 35 8.76 2.66 26.78
C LYS A 35 8.93 1.80 25.52
N VAL A 36 9.43 0.57 25.66
CA VAL A 36 9.55 -0.36 24.52
C VAL A 36 8.18 -0.64 23.88
N LYS A 37 7.12 -0.85 24.68
CA LYS A 37 5.77 -1.04 24.15
C LYS A 37 5.25 0.21 23.42
N GLU A 38 5.52 1.39 23.95
CA GLU A 38 5.15 2.66 23.33
C GLU A 38 5.89 2.90 22.01
N ASP A 39 7.20 2.65 21.98
CA ASP A 39 8.03 2.81 20.78
C ASP A 39 7.65 1.81 19.68
N VAL A 40 7.36 0.55 20.04
CA VAL A 40 6.82 -0.44 19.11
C VAL A 40 5.46 0.01 18.56
N LYS A 41 4.58 0.55 19.41
CA LYS A 41 3.27 1.07 18.97
C LYS A 41 3.42 2.25 18.02
N LYS A 42 4.31 3.21 18.31
CA LYS A 42 4.59 4.36 17.45
C LYS A 42 5.12 3.91 16.09
N THR A 43 6.10 3.01 16.08
CA THR A 43 6.69 2.47 14.85
C THR A 43 5.64 1.74 14.01
N ALA A 44 4.81 0.91 14.63
CA ALA A 44 3.73 0.20 13.95
C ALA A 44 2.69 1.17 13.35
N ASN A 45 2.31 2.22 14.09
CA ASN A 45 1.41 3.25 13.57
C ASN A 45 2.03 3.98 12.37
N SER A 46 3.28 4.43 12.46
CA SER A 46 3.95 5.11 11.35
C SER A 46 4.08 4.23 10.10
N ALA A 47 4.36 2.94 10.27
CA ALA A 47 4.38 1.99 9.15
C ALA A 47 2.98 1.81 8.53
N GLY A 48 1.93 1.76 9.36
CA GLY A 48 0.53 1.71 8.90
C GLY A 48 0.13 2.97 8.14
N ASP A 49 0.46 4.15 8.66
CA ASP A 49 0.19 5.44 8.02
C ASP A 49 0.91 5.56 6.67
N TYR A 50 2.18 5.15 6.61
CA TYR A 50 2.95 5.13 5.37
C TYR A 50 2.35 4.18 4.32
N LEU A 51 1.90 3.00 4.74
CA LEU A 51 1.21 2.06 3.84
C LEU A 51 -0.11 2.66 3.33
N ASN A 52 -0.90 3.29 4.20
CA ASN A 52 -2.17 3.92 3.82
C ASN A 52 -1.95 5.05 2.81
N GLU A 53 -0.92 5.88 3.01
CA GLU A 53 -0.58 6.95 2.07
C GLU A 53 -0.18 6.39 0.70
N GLN A 54 0.67 5.36 0.66
CA GLN A 54 1.03 4.71 -0.61
C GLN A 54 -0.17 4.10 -1.33
N LYS A 55 -1.10 3.46 -0.60
CA LYS A 55 -2.35 2.97 -1.18
C LYS A 55 -3.17 4.09 -1.77
N LYS A 56 -3.36 5.17 -1.01
CA LYS A 56 -4.13 6.33 -1.44
C LYS A 56 -3.55 6.94 -2.72
N GLN A 57 -2.24 7.07 -2.83
CA GLN A 57 -1.59 7.58 -4.05
C GLN A 57 -1.86 6.67 -5.26
N ALA A 58 -1.78 5.35 -5.09
CA ALA A 58 -2.11 4.41 -6.15
C ALA A 58 -3.60 4.48 -6.54
N GLU A 59 -4.50 4.61 -5.56
CA GLU A 59 -5.93 4.80 -5.79
C GLU A 59 -6.19 6.11 -6.56
N ASP A 60 -5.60 7.22 -6.14
CA ASP A 60 -5.80 8.52 -6.77
C ASP A 60 -5.30 8.53 -8.23
N ALA A 61 -4.15 7.91 -8.50
CA ALA A 61 -3.62 7.76 -9.85
C ALA A 61 -4.55 6.95 -10.77
N ILE A 62 -5.07 5.82 -10.29
CA ILE A 62 -6.03 5.01 -11.05
C ILE A 62 -7.34 5.77 -11.25
N ARG A 63 -7.83 6.49 -10.22
CA ARG A 63 -9.09 7.24 -10.29
C ARG A 63 -9.01 8.36 -11.33
N GLU A 64 -7.89 9.08 -11.38
CA GLU A 64 -7.68 10.14 -12.37
C GLU A 64 -7.63 9.56 -13.79
N ARG A 65 -6.98 8.42 -13.98
CA ARG A 65 -6.98 7.74 -15.29
C ARG A 65 -8.37 7.27 -15.72
N ILE A 66 -9.16 6.72 -14.81
CA ILE A 66 -10.57 6.35 -15.07
C ILE A 66 -11.38 7.57 -15.51
N LYS A 67 -11.19 8.71 -14.84
CA LYS A 67 -11.89 9.96 -15.19
C LYS A 67 -11.53 10.43 -16.60
N GLN A 68 -10.26 10.37 -16.97
CA GLN A 68 -9.81 10.69 -18.33
C GLN A 68 -10.43 9.75 -19.36
N ILE A 69 -10.47 8.45 -19.06
CA ILE A 69 -11.15 7.45 -19.90
C ILE A 69 -12.62 7.83 -20.10
N ASP A 70 -13.33 8.19 -19.03
CA ASP A 70 -14.76 8.54 -19.11
C ASP A 70 -15.02 9.78 -19.96
N GLN A 71 -14.20 10.82 -19.78
CA GLN A 71 -14.29 12.04 -20.59
C GLN A 71 -14.08 11.75 -22.08
N THR A 72 -13.01 11.03 -22.40
CA THR A 72 -12.70 10.64 -23.77
C THR A 72 -13.75 9.70 -24.37
N SER A 73 -14.29 8.76 -23.58
CA SER A 73 -15.38 7.89 -24.01
C SER A 73 -16.62 8.67 -24.43
N GLU A 74 -16.97 9.75 -23.73
CA GLU A 74 -18.09 10.61 -24.09
C GLU A 74 -17.81 11.50 -25.32
N GLU A 75 -16.56 11.90 -25.56
CA GLU A 75 -16.19 12.60 -26.80
C GLU A 75 -16.27 11.70 -28.02
N LEU A 76 -15.72 10.49 -27.92
CA LEU A 76 -15.81 9.47 -28.97
C LEU A 76 -17.26 9.11 -29.32
N LYS A 77 -18.14 9.16 -28.32
CA LYS A 77 -19.58 8.94 -28.52
C LYS A 77 -20.21 10.01 -29.40
N LYS A 78 -19.76 11.27 -29.30
CA LYS A 78 -20.22 12.37 -30.14
C LYS A 78 -19.76 12.21 -31.59
N GLU A 79 -18.59 11.62 -31.83
CA GLU A 79 -18.12 11.33 -33.19
C GLU A 79 -18.97 10.26 -33.90
N GLY A 80 -19.43 9.25 -33.16
CA GLY A 80 -20.37 8.23 -33.66
C GLY A 80 -19.83 7.27 -34.74
N THR A 81 -18.55 7.38 -35.12
CA THR A 81 -17.93 6.52 -36.14
C THR A 81 -17.72 5.09 -35.62
N ASP A 82 -17.53 4.12 -36.52
CA ASP A 82 -17.23 2.75 -36.08
C ASP A 82 -15.85 2.66 -35.41
N LYS A 83 -14.88 3.46 -35.86
CA LYS A 83 -13.58 3.61 -35.18
C LYS A 83 -13.77 4.12 -33.75
N SER A 84 -14.61 5.12 -33.53
CA SER A 84 -14.85 5.67 -32.19
C SER A 84 -15.60 4.70 -31.28
N LYS A 85 -16.55 3.91 -31.81
CA LYS A 85 -17.22 2.83 -31.06
C LYS A 85 -16.24 1.76 -30.61
N GLU A 86 -15.36 1.30 -31.49
CA GLU A 86 -14.33 0.30 -31.14
C GLU A 86 -13.33 0.84 -30.11
N ALA A 87 -12.91 2.10 -30.26
CA ALA A 87 -12.05 2.73 -29.28
C ALA A 87 -12.71 2.84 -27.89
N ARG A 88 -14.00 3.21 -27.83
CA ARG A 88 -14.77 3.21 -26.58
C ARG A 88 -14.81 1.83 -25.92
N LYS A 89 -15.02 0.76 -26.69
CA LYS A 89 -14.99 -0.61 -26.13
C LYS A 89 -13.66 -0.94 -25.47
N LYS A 90 -12.54 -0.56 -26.10
CA LYS A 90 -11.19 -0.76 -25.53
C LYS A 90 -11.01 0.05 -24.25
N LEU A 91 -11.42 1.32 -24.26
CA LEU A 91 -11.37 2.20 -23.09
C LEU A 91 -12.23 1.67 -21.93
N GLU A 92 -13.44 1.18 -22.19
CA GLU A 92 -14.29 0.55 -21.16
C GLU A 92 -13.65 -0.72 -20.59
N SER A 93 -12.99 -1.53 -21.42
CA SER A 93 -12.24 -2.70 -20.94
C SER A 93 -11.09 -2.29 -20.02
N LEU A 94 -10.33 -1.27 -20.40
CA LEU A 94 -9.23 -0.73 -19.58
C LEU A 94 -9.77 -0.16 -18.25
N LYS A 95 -10.87 0.59 -18.30
CA LYS A 95 -11.57 1.08 -17.10
C LYS A 95 -12.04 -0.06 -16.20
N ALA A 96 -12.52 -1.17 -16.75
CA ALA A 96 -12.91 -2.34 -15.96
C ALA A 96 -11.69 -2.98 -15.27
N GLU A 97 -10.56 -3.13 -15.97
CA GLU A 97 -9.30 -3.62 -15.38
C GLU A 97 -8.82 -2.70 -14.24
N MET A 98 -8.89 -1.39 -14.43
CA MET A 98 -8.55 -0.38 -13.42
C MET A 98 -9.45 -0.43 -12.19
N ASN A 99 -10.77 -0.55 -12.38
CA ASN A 99 -11.71 -0.69 -11.27
C ASN A 99 -11.47 -1.97 -10.46
N LYS A 100 -11.09 -3.07 -11.14
CA LYS A 100 -10.68 -4.29 -10.44
C LYS A 100 -9.41 -4.05 -9.62
N LYS A 101 -8.39 -3.42 -10.21
CA LYS A 101 -7.13 -3.13 -9.51
C LYS A 101 -7.30 -2.16 -8.33
N MET A 102 -8.20 -1.18 -8.45
CA MET A 102 -8.59 -0.29 -7.35
C MET A 102 -9.09 -1.10 -6.14
N LYS A 103 -9.98 -2.07 -6.37
CA LYS A 103 -10.48 -2.95 -5.30
C LYS A 103 -9.37 -3.81 -4.69
N ASP A 104 -8.44 -4.31 -5.50
CA ASP A 104 -7.28 -5.05 -5.00
C ASP A 104 -6.40 -4.18 -4.09
N ILE A 105 -6.19 -2.90 -4.43
CA ILE A 105 -5.43 -1.95 -3.61
C ILE A 105 -6.13 -1.72 -2.27
N GLN A 106 -7.42 -1.40 -2.31
CA GLN A 106 -8.25 -1.15 -1.12
C GLN A 106 -8.28 -2.35 -0.18
N GLY A 107 -8.36 -3.57 -0.73
CA GLY A 107 -8.39 -4.82 0.02
C GLY A 107 -7.03 -5.39 0.42
N SER A 108 -5.92 -4.83 -0.07
CA SER A 108 -4.59 -5.41 0.18
C SER A 108 -4.17 -5.32 1.65
N SER A 109 -3.47 -6.32 2.16
CA SER A 109 -2.81 -6.26 3.48
C SER A 109 -1.37 -5.76 3.33
N ALA A 110 -0.71 -5.43 4.44
CA ALA A 110 0.72 -5.06 4.42
C ALA A 110 1.59 -6.14 3.75
N ASN A 111 1.31 -7.41 4.01
CA ASN A 111 2.08 -8.53 3.44
C ASN A 111 1.84 -8.72 1.93
N ALA A 112 0.68 -8.30 1.41
CA ALA A 112 0.34 -8.38 0.00
C ALA A 112 0.62 -7.07 -0.76
N TRP A 113 1.02 -6.00 -0.05
CA TRP A 113 1.10 -4.67 -0.63
C TRP A 113 2.09 -4.59 -1.79
N ASP A 114 3.29 -5.15 -1.64
CA ASP A 114 4.33 -5.03 -2.67
C ASP A 114 3.92 -5.67 -4.00
N SER A 115 3.24 -6.83 -3.95
CA SER A 115 2.74 -7.49 -5.16
C SER A 115 1.55 -6.75 -5.76
N THR A 116 0.64 -6.25 -4.93
CA THR A 116 -0.48 -5.41 -5.39
C THR A 116 0.00 -4.12 -6.04
N ARG A 117 0.97 -3.41 -5.42
CA ARG A 117 1.59 -2.20 -5.96
C ARG A 117 2.25 -2.47 -7.30
N LYS A 118 3.07 -3.52 -7.41
CA LYS A 118 3.73 -3.88 -8.66
C LYS A 118 2.72 -4.15 -9.79
N ALA A 119 1.64 -4.88 -9.49
CA ALA A 119 0.59 -5.15 -10.46
C ALA A 119 -0.19 -3.87 -10.85
N ALA A 120 -0.34 -2.91 -9.93
CA ALA A 120 -0.92 -1.61 -10.24
C ALA A 120 0.00 -0.78 -11.14
N ASP A 121 1.30 -0.74 -10.85
CA ASP A 121 2.30 -0.03 -11.66
C ASP A 121 2.38 -0.60 -13.09
N GLU A 122 2.33 -1.92 -13.23
CA GLU A 122 2.31 -2.60 -14.54
C GLU A 122 1.04 -2.24 -15.33
N LEU A 123 -0.13 -2.22 -14.66
CA LEU A 123 -1.37 -1.78 -15.27
C LEU A 123 -1.31 -0.31 -15.71
N MET A 124 -0.75 0.57 -14.87
CA MET A 124 -0.62 1.99 -15.20
C MET A 124 0.32 2.20 -16.40
N LYS A 125 1.45 1.48 -16.48
CA LYS A 125 2.33 1.52 -17.66
C LYS A 125 1.63 1.02 -18.92
N LYS A 126 0.85 -0.06 -18.83
CA LYS A 126 0.02 -0.54 -19.96
C LYS A 126 -0.97 0.53 -20.37
N SER A 127 -1.68 1.13 -19.40
CA SER A 127 -2.60 2.23 -19.65
C SER A 127 -1.94 3.42 -20.32
N ASP A 128 -0.74 3.82 -19.91
CA ASP A 128 -0.03 4.95 -20.49
C ASP A 128 0.30 4.69 -21.96
N LYS A 129 0.74 3.47 -22.27
CA LYS A 129 1.00 3.05 -23.64
C LYS A 129 -0.27 3.08 -24.50
N GLU A 130 -1.34 2.45 -24.02
CA GLU A 130 -2.63 2.46 -24.73
C GLU A 130 -3.17 3.88 -24.92
N TRP A 131 -2.92 4.77 -23.96
CA TRP A 131 -3.31 6.18 -24.04
C TRP A 131 -2.50 6.97 -25.08
N ILE A 132 -1.20 6.71 -25.21
CA ILE A 132 -0.35 7.31 -26.24
C ILE A 132 -0.81 6.86 -27.62
N ASP A 133 -0.99 5.55 -27.80
CA ASP A 133 -1.45 4.96 -29.07
C ASP A 133 -2.83 5.53 -29.44
N PHE A 134 -3.74 5.65 -28.46
CA PHE A 134 -5.05 6.27 -28.64
C PHE A 134 -4.95 7.74 -29.07
N LYS A 135 -4.12 8.54 -28.40
CA LYS A 135 -3.90 9.97 -28.75
C LYS A 135 -3.38 10.14 -30.16
N GLN A 136 -2.56 9.22 -30.64
CA GLN A 136 -2.10 9.22 -32.03
C GLN A 136 -3.25 8.92 -33.00
N ASP A 137 -4.09 7.93 -32.68
CA ASP A 137 -5.23 7.52 -33.51
C ASP A 137 -6.36 8.55 -33.58
N PHE A 138 -6.50 9.37 -32.55
CA PHE A 138 -7.55 10.38 -32.40
C PHE A 138 -6.96 11.78 -32.15
N LYS A 139 -5.86 12.11 -32.84
CA LYS A 139 -5.14 13.38 -32.66
C LYS A 139 -6.05 14.61 -32.75
N ASP A 140 -7.09 14.55 -33.59
CA ASP A 140 -8.01 15.66 -33.80
C ASP A 140 -8.98 15.89 -32.63
N LEU A 141 -9.29 14.85 -31.82
CA LEU A 141 -10.00 15.04 -30.54
C LEU A 141 -9.16 15.89 -29.58
N PHE A 142 -7.86 15.59 -29.50
CA PHE A 142 -6.97 16.23 -28.54
C PHE A 142 -6.41 17.59 -28.95
N LYS A 143 -6.55 18.00 -30.23
CA LYS A 143 -6.22 19.36 -30.67
C LYS A 143 -7.27 20.38 -30.23
N ARG A 144 -8.53 19.97 -30.14
CA ARG A 144 -9.66 20.83 -29.73
C ARG A 144 -9.59 21.28 -28.27
N ASP A 145 -8.89 20.53 -27.41
CA ASP A 145 -8.72 20.88 -25.99
C ASP A 145 -7.54 21.82 -25.72
N SER A 146 -6.74 22.16 -26.75
CA SER A 146 -5.58 23.06 -26.64
C SER A 146 -5.82 24.49 -27.15
N GLU A 147 -7.05 24.80 -27.59
CA GLU A 147 -7.52 26.14 -27.96
C GLU A 147 -8.51 26.66 -26.92
#